data_AF-A0A6G0U9T8-F1
#
_entry.id   AF-A0A6G0U9T8-F1
#
_cell.length_a   1.000
_cell.length_b   1.000
_cell.length_c   1.000
_cell.angle_alpha   90.00
_cell.angle_beta   90.00
_cell.angle_gamma   90.00
#
_symmetry.space_group_name_H-M   'P 1'
#
loop_
_entity.id
_entity.type
_entity.pdbx_description
1 polymer ?
#
loop_
_entity_poly.entity_id
_entity_poly.type
_entity_poly.pdbx_seq_one_letter_code
_entity_poly.pdbx_strand_id
1 'polypeptide(L)'
;IIMASDPIVNTRYGSIRGFEFRSERGFETEVFLGVPFAKPPVGELRFEKPQPPIPWEGVLEAKTPKPPCIAQPNIFNPNVMFYIHGGDFLFGSADDVNYKAADRIVSKGVILIAVQYRLGVLGFYTTGDDVVP
;
A
#
# COMPACT_ATOMS: atom_id res chain seq x y z
N ILE A 1 0.44 32.67 0.80
CA ILE A 1 0.33 31.41 0.04
C ILE A 1 1.26 30.43 0.75
N ILE A 2 0.73 29.40 1.41
CA ILE A 2 1.57 28.37 2.03
C ILE A 2 1.77 27.30 0.95
N MET A 3 3.02 27.02 0.58
CA MET A 3 3.32 25.92 -0.34
C MET A 3 3.31 24.63 0.47
N ALA A 4 2.21 23.88 0.41
CA ALA A 4 2.23 22.47 0.79
C ALA A 4 3.23 21.76 -0.13
N SER A 5 4.19 21.03 0.43
CA SER A 5 5.19 20.36 -0.39
C SER A 5 4.62 19.10 -1.06
N ASP A 6 5.15 18.85 -2.24
CA ASP A 6 4.93 17.64 -3.03
C ASP A 6 6.19 16.77 -2.86
N PRO A 7 6.30 15.95 -1.79
CA PRO A 7 7.51 15.18 -1.53
C PRO A 7 7.73 14.13 -2.63
N ILE A 8 8.94 14.08 -3.18
CA ILE A 8 9.33 13.13 -4.24
C ILE A 8 10.33 12.13 -3.66
N VAL A 9 9.98 10.84 -3.73
CA VAL A 9 10.80 9.72 -3.24
C VAL A 9 11.19 8.80 -4.39
N ASN A 10 12.46 8.42 -4.44
CA ASN A 10 12.97 7.51 -5.47
C ASN A 10 12.85 6.05 -5.00
N THR A 11 12.12 5.23 -5.75
CA THR A 11 12.02 3.78 -5.52
C THR A 11 12.87 3.02 -6.55
N ARG A 12 13.15 1.74 -6.28
CA ARG A 12 13.83 0.83 -7.24
C ARG A 12 13.08 0.61 -8.58
N TYR A 13 11.86 1.12 -8.70
CA TYR A 13 11.01 0.98 -9.90
C TYR A 13 10.68 2.34 -10.56
N GLY A 14 11.19 3.46 -10.01
CA GLY A 14 10.88 4.82 -10.48
C GLY A 14 10.53 5.77 -9.32
N SER A 15 10.42 7.06 -9.61
CA SER A 15 10.10 8.09 -8.61
C SER A 15 8.60 8.17 -8.33
N ILE A 16 8.21 8.45 -7.09
CA ILE A 16 6.82 8.71 -6.67
C ILE A 16 6.70 10.11 -6.06
N ARG A 17 5.56 10.76 -6.25
CA ARG A 17 5.22 12.03 -5.59
C ARG A 17 4.05 11.84 -4.63
N GLY A 18 4.27 12.09 -3.35
CA GLY A 18 3.24 12.07 -2.30
C GLY A 18 2.57 13.42 -2.13
N PHE A 19 2.05 13.66 -0.94
CA PHE A 19 1.57 14.96 -0.47
C PHE A 19 1.82 15.11 1.03
N GLU A 20 2.01 16.34 1.51
CA GLU A 20 1.98 16.63 2.94
C GLU A 20 0.56 16.56 3.51
N PHE A 21 0.38 15.77 4.56
CA PHE A 21 -0.80 15.80 5.42
C PHE A 21 -0.43 16.38 6.80
N ARG A 22 -1.14 17.45 7.19
CA ARG A 22 -1.12 18.01 8.54
C ARG A 22 -2.34 17.51 9.31
N SER A 23 -2.12 16.82 10.43
CA SER A 23 -3.19 16.33 11.29
C SER A 23 -3.86 17.44 12.09
N GLU A 24 -5.06 17.17 12.62
CA GLU A 24 -5.79 18.07 13.52
C GLU A 24 -5.01 18.41 14.80
N ARG A 25 -3.98 17.62 15.13
CA ARG A 25 -3.08 17.82 16.27
C ARG A 25 -1.83 18.63 15.93
N GLY A 26 -1.67 19.02 14.67
CA GLY A 26 -0.53 19.79 14.18
C GLY A 26 0.70 18.98 13.81
N PHE A 27 0.63 17.64 13.77
CA PHE A 27 1.72 16.83 13.22
C PHE A 27 1.70 16.90 11.69
N GLU A 28 2.85 17.15 11.08
CA GLU A 28 3.04 17.19 9.63
C GLU A 28 3.71 15.89 9.18
N THR A 29 3.18 15.29 8.11
CA THR A 29 3.51 13.92 7.69
C THR A 29 3.48 13.82 6.17
N GLU A 30 4.45 13.11 5.57
CA GLU A 30 4.42 12.80 4.13
C GLU A 30 3.55 11.56 3.89
N VAL A 31 2.64 11.62 2.90
CA VAL A 31 1.70 10.55 2.58
C VAL A 31 1.83 10.14 1.13
N PHE A 32 1.95 8.83 0.89
CA PHE A 32 2.08 8.21 -0.44
C PHE A 32 1.04 7.09 -0.58
N LEU A 33 0.08 7.25 -1.50
CA LEU A 33 -1.05 6.34 -1.72
C LEU A 33 -0.96 5.66 -3.09
N GLY A 34 -1.44 4.42 -3.19
CA GLY A 34 -1.54 3.71 -4.47
C GLY A 34 -0.20 3.30 -5.11
N VAL A 35 0.91 3.31 -4.37
CA VAL A 35 2.24 2.92 -4.86
C VAL A 35 2.23 1.45 -5.35
N PRO A 36 2.61 1.16 -6.61
CA PRO A 36 2.56 -0.20 -7.14
C PRO A 36 3.73 -1.06 -6.65
N PHE A 37 3.43 -2.19 -6.02
CA PHE A 37 4.43 -3.15 -5.54
C PHE A 37 4.43 -4.49 -6.31
N ALA A 38 3.46 -4.69 -7.22
CA ALA A 38 3.32 -5.86 -8.09
C ALA A 38 2.62 -5.47 -9.42
N LYS A 39 2.65 -6.34 -10.43
CA LYS A 39 1.82 -6.21 -11.65
C LYS A 39 0.33 -6.38 -11.31
N PRO A 40 -0.60 -5.75 -12.07
CA PRO A 40 -2.02 -6.06 -11.95
C PRO A 40 -2.31 -7.54 -12.24
N PRO A 41 -3.01 -8.27 -11.35
CA PRO A 41 -3.32 -9.69 -11.54
C PRO A 41 -4.54 -9.87 -12.45
N VAL A 42 -4.33 -9.64 -13.76
CA VAL A 42 -5.37 -9.68 -14.79
C VAL A 42 -4.95 -10.57 -15.96
N GLY A 43 -5.93 -11.12 -16.69
CA GLY A 43 -5.69 -12.20 -17.67
C GLY A 43 -5.04 -13.40 -16.96
N GLU A 44 -4.02 -13.97 -17.60
CA GLU A 44 -3.23 -15.10 -17.06
C GLU A 44 -2.67 -14.84 -15.64
N LEU A 45 -2.39 -13.57 -15.30
CA LEU A 45 -1.85 -13.21 -13.97
C LEU A 45 -2.91 -13.27 -12.84
N ARG A 46 -4.15 -13.68 -13.12
CA ARG A 46 -5.25 -13.65 -12.15
C ARG A 46 -4.99 -14.51 -10.92
N PHE A 47 -4.62 -15.78 -11.11
CA PHE A 47 -4.39 -16.74 -10.02
C PHE A 47 -2.90 -16.97 -9.73
N GLU A 48 -2.03 -16.66 -10.71
CA GLU A 48 -0.57 -16.75 -10.64
C GLU A 48 0.11 -16.05 -9.45
N LYS A 49 1.35 -16.42 -9.14
CA LYS A 49 2.13 -15.76 -8.08
C LYS A 49 2.42 -14.29 -8.44
N PRO A 50 2.40 -13.34 -7.47
CA PRO A 50 2.49 -11.91 -7.76
C PRO A 50 3.86 -11.53 -8.35
N GLN A 51 3.86 -11.00 -9.58
CA GLN A 51 5.09 -10.59 -10.27
C GLN A 51 5.50 -9.15 -9.92
N PRO A 52 6.82 -8.81 -9.88
CA PRO A 52 7.30 -7.45 -9.70
C PRO A 52 6.71 -6.46 -10.72
N PRO A 53 6.40 -5.21 -10.32
CA PRO A 53 5.82 -4.21 -11.20
C PRO A 53 6.81 -3.85 -12.32
N ILE A 54 6.27 -3.40 -13.45
CA ILE A 54 7.08 -2.83 -14.53
C ILE A 54 7.59 -1.46 -14.04
N PRO A 55 8.90 -1.16 -14.11
CA PRO A 55 9.42 0.16 -13.79
C PRO A 55 8.79 1.25 -14.68
N TRP A 56 8.63 2.45 -14.14
CA TRP A 56 8.06 3.59 -14.85
C TRP A 56 9.07 4.72 -15.03
N GLU A 57 8.94 5.45 -16.13
CA GLU A 57 9.71 6.67 -16.39
C GLU A 57 9.03 7.88 -15.72
N GLY A 58 9.83 8.89 -15.38
CA GLY A 58 9.34 10.11 -14.72
C GLY A 58 8.90 9.89 -13.28
N VAL A 59 7.88 10.64 -12.85
CA VAL A 59 7.38 10.65 -11.46
C VAL A 59 5.90 10.24 -11.45
N LEU A 60 5.56 9.22 -10.67
CA LEU A 60 4.21 8.71 -10.50
C LEU A 60 3.50 9.45 -9.36
N GLU A 61 2.33 10.03 -9.63
CA GLU A 61 1.50 10.68 -8.61
C GLU A 61 0.90 9.64 -7.64
N ALA A 62 1.44 9.56 -6.43
CA ALA A 62 1.03 8.67 -5.35
C ALA A 62 0.07 9.39 -4.38
N LYS A 63 -1.00 9.99 -4.94
CA LYS A 63 -1.95 10.86 -4.20
C LYS A 63 -3.35 10.26 -4.02
N THR A 64 -3.62 9.13 -4.66
CA THR A 64 -4.95 8.48 -4.68
C THR A 64 -4.82 7.01 -4.29
N PRO A 65 -5.69 6.46 -3.43
CA PRO A 65 -5.71 5.03 -3.13
C PRO A 65 -6.11 4.21 -4.37
N LYS A 66 -5.76 2.92 -4.36
CA LYS A 66 -6.10 1.97 -5.43
C LYS A 66 -7.12 0.93 -4.93
N PRO A 67 -7.95 0.35 -5.82
CA PRO A 67 -9.08 -0.50 -5.44
C PRO A 67 -8.75 -1.62 -4.44
N PRO A 68 -9.71 -1.95 -3.54
CA PRO A 68 -9.48 -2.77 -2.36
C PRO A 68 -9.19 -4.25 -2.66
N CYS A 69 -8.37 -4.85 -1.80
CA CYS A 69 -7.80 -6.19 -1.96
C CYS A 69 -7.16 -6.60 -0.60
N ILE A 70 -7.41 -7.80 -0.04
CA ILE A 70 -7.30 -8.16 1.40
C ILE A 70 -6.21 -9.40 1.73
N ALA A 71 -4.24 -9.58 2.99
CA ALA A 71 -3.13 -10.46 3.55
C ALA A 71 -2.89 -10.09 5.05
N GLN A 72 -1.79 -10.50 5.70
CA GLN A 72 -1.59 -10.31 7.16
C GLN A 72 -0.25 -9.65 7.56
N PRO A 73 -0.21 -8.87 8.67
CA PRO A 73 0.94 -8.02 9.04
C PRO A 73 2.18 -8.80 9.48
N ASN A 74 3.34 -8.41 8.95
CA ASN A 74 4.67 -8.87 9.34
C ASN A 74 5.49 -7.69 9.88
N ILE A 75 5.96 -7.77 11.13
CA ILE A 75 6.72 -6.69 11.77
C ILE A 75 8.20 -6.80 11.38
N PHE A 76 8.77 -5.73 10.81
CA PHE A 76 10.21 -5.62 10.51
C PHE A 76 10.73 -4.22 10.86
N ASN A 77 11.77 -4.17 11.70
CA ASN A 77 12.42 -2.98 12.28
C ASN A 77 11.55 -2.11 13.21
N PRO A 78 12.15 -1.50 14.26
CA PRO A 78 11.42 -0.97 15.42
C PRO A 78 10.55 0.27 15.13
N ASN A 79 10.81 0.98 14.04
CA ASN A 79 10.09 2.20 13.67
C ASN A 79 9.26 2.05 12.38
N VAL A 80 9.02 0.82 11.88
CA VAL A 80 8.17 0.57 10.71
C VAL A 80 7.05 -0.40 11.09
N MET A 81 5.81 0.07 11.00
CA MET A 81 4.63 -0.77 11.22
C MET A 81 4.01 -1.14 9.88
N PHE A 82 4.21 -2.40 9.47
CA PHE A 82 3.52 -2.97 8.32
C PHE A 82 2.13 -3.44 8.75
N TYR A 83 1.10 -2.70 8.35
CA TYR A 83 -0.30 -3.05 8.58
C TYR A 83 -0.86 -3.79 7.37
N ILE A 84 -1.56 -4.89 7.63
CA ILE A 84 -2.49 -5.48 6.66
C ILE A 84 -3.79 -5.83 7.41
N HIS A 85 -4.90 -5.69 6.70
CA HIS A 85 -6.26 -5.64 7.24
C HIS A 85 -6.86 -7.04 7.42
N GLY A 86 -7.89 -7.12 8.28
CA GLY A 86 -8.69 -8.33 8.47
C GLY A 86 -9.86 -8.43 7.50
N GLY A 87 -10.86 -9.22 7.87
CA GLY A 87 -12.07 -9.49 7.07
C GLY A 87 -12.05 -10.84 6.36
N ASP A 88 -11.56 -11.86 7.08
CA ASP A 88 -11.69 -13.29 6.78
C ASP A 88 -11.31 -13.71 5.34
N PHE A 89 -10.29 -13.06 4.78
CA PHE A 89 -9.82 -13.28 3.40
C PHE A 89 -10.90 -13.00 2.32
N LEU A 90 -11.95 -12.22 2.66
CA LEU A 90 -13.15 -12.00 1.85
C LEU A 90 -13.56 -10.51 1.68
N PHE A 91 -13.26 -9.60 2.61
CA PHE A 91 -13.67 -8.16 2.54
C PHE A 91 -12.78 -7.22 3.38
N GLY A 92 -12.76 -5.90 3.09
CA GLY A 92 -11.94 -4.87 3.79
C GLY A 92 -11.10 -3.97 2.84
N SER A 93 -10.26 -3.07 3.37
CA SER A 93 -9.28 -2.29 2.59
C SER A 93 -8.08 -1.82 3.41
N ALA A 94 -6.92 -1.59 2.77
CA ALA A 94 -5.82 -0.85 3.37
C ALA A 94 -6.25 0.60 3.74
N ASP A 95 -7.25 1.12 3.03
CA ASP A 95 -7.89 2.43 3.29
C ASP A 95 -8.67 2.46 4.62
N ASP A 96 -8.98 1.29 5.21
CA ASP A 96 -9.59 1.20 6.55
C ASP A 96 -8.66 1.83 7.60
N VAL A 97 -7.33 1.77 7.38
CA VAL A 97 -6.36 2.62 8.09
C VAL A 97 -6.23 3.96 7.38
N ASN A 98 -7.33 4.71 7.48
CA ASN A 98 -7.41 6.11 7.13
C ASN A 98 -6.20 6.88 7.67
N TYR A 99 -5.42 7.53 6.80
CA TYR A 99 -4.20 8.27 7.18
C TYR A 99 -4.47 9.36 8.24
N LYS A 100 -5.69 9.89 8.33
CA LYS A 100 -6.11 10.83 9.38
C LYS A 100 -6.18 10.19 10.77
N ALA A 101 -6.49 8.90 10.84
CA ALA A 101 -6.49 8.10 12.08
C ALA A 101 -5.09 7.56 12.43
N ALA A 102 -4.22 7.41 11.44
CA ALA A 102 -2.82 6.97 11.61
C ALA A 102 -1.94 7.96 12.42
N ASP A 103 -2.38 9.22 12.58
CA ASP A 103 -1.75 10.26 13.41
C ASP A 103 -1.17 9.74 14.74
N ARG A 104 -1.93 8.92 15.49
CA ARG A 104 -1.52 8.36 16.80
C ARG A 104 -0.31 7.43 16.76
N ILE A 105 0.07 6.96 15.58
CA ILE A 105 1.21 6.08 15.31
C ILE A 105 2.35 6.91 14.73
N VAL A 106 2.09 7.68 13.67
CA VAL A 106 3.11 8.47 12.97
C VAL A 106 3.70 9.58 13.85
N SER A 107 2.90 10.19 14.73
CA SER A 107 3.37 11.16 15.76
C SER A 107 4.38 10.59 16.76
N LYS A 108 4.61 9.26 16.78
CA LYS A 108 5.64 8.59 17.59
C LYS A 108 6.93 8.28 16.80
N GLY A 109 7.07 8.79 15.58
CA GLY A 109 8.19 8.49 14.70
C GLY A 109 8.11 7.12 14.00
N VAL A 110 6.90 6.55 13.89
CA VAL A 110 6.66 5.25 13.26
C VAL A 110 6.16 5.45 11.82
N ILE A 111 6.88 4.86 10.85
CA ILE A 111 6.43 4.78 9.46
C ILE A 111 5.35 3.71 9.37
N LEU A 112 4.11 4.11 9.08
CA LEU A 112 3.03 3.18 8.75
C LEU A 112 3.10 2.81 7.27
N ILE A 113 3.01 1.52 6.97
CA ILE A 113 2.81 1.01 5.60
C ILE A 113 1.57 0.12 5.61
N ALA A 114 0.52 0.50 4.89
CA ALA A 114 -0.68 -0.32 4.68
C ALA A 114 -0.70 -0.82 3.22
N VAL A 115 -1.03 -2.10 2.99
CA VAL A 115 -0.98 -2.71 1.64
C VAL A 115 -2.24 -3.49 1.28
N GLN A 116 -2.60 -3.47 -0.01
CA GLN A 116 -3.69 -4.28 -0.58
C GLN A 116 -3.16 -5.66 -1.05
N TYR A 117 -4.00 -6.70 -1.13
CA TYR A 117 -3.63 -8.08 -1.52
C TYR A 117 -4.74 -8.91 -2.22
N ARG A 118 -4.46 -9.99 -2.97
CA ARG A 118 -5.57 -10.68 -3.67
C ARG A 118 -6.56 -11.38 -2.73
N LEU A 119 -7.80 -11.56 -3.21
CA LEU A 119 -8.99 -11.63 -2.38
C LEU A 119 -9.93 -12.80 -2.73
N GLY A 120 -10.47 -13.52 -1.73
CA GLY A 120 -11.47 -14.59 -1.93
C GLY A 120 -11.01 -15.62 -2.96
N VAL A 121 -11.88 -16.02 -3.89
CA VAL A 121 -11.50 -16.92 -5.00
C VAL A 121 -10.37 -16.36 -5.90
N LEU A 122 -10.14 -15.05 -5.92
CA LEU A 122 -9.02 -14.45 -6.67
C LEU A 122 -7.70 -14.46 -5.88
N GLY A 123 -7.74 -14.67 -4.56
CA GLY A 123 -6.56 -14.73 -3.68
C GLY A 123 -6.21 -16.12 -3.17
N PHE A 124 -7.22 -16.97 -2.98
CA PHE A 124 -7.18 -18.19 -2.18
C PHE A 124 -7.89 -19.38 -2.86
N TYR A 125 -8.05 -19.32 -4.19
CA TYR A 125 -8.37 -20.50 -4.99
C TYR A 125 -7.11 -21.35 -5.16
N THR A 126 -7.27 -22.67 -5.03
CA THR A 126 -6.23 -23.70 -5.12
C THR A 126 -6.78 -24.89 -5.91
N THR A 127 -5.93 -25.49 -6.76
CA THR A 127 -6.11 -26.82 -7.34
C THR A 127 -5.16 -27.86 -6.72
N GLY A 128 -4.22 -27.42 -5.87
CA GLY A 128 -3.23 -28.27 -5.22
C GLY A 128 -2.04 -28.66 -6.11
N ASP A 129 -1.76 -27.88 -7.16
CA ASP A 129 -0.62 -28.06 -8.06
C ASP A 129 0.35 -26.87 -8.01
N ASP A 130 1.51 -26.97 -8.69
CA ASP A 130 2.56 -25.93 -8.63
C ASP A 130 2.14 -24.57 -9.23
N VAL A 131 1.10 -24.54 -10.07
CA VAL A 131 0.59 -23.35 -10.76
C VAL A 131 -0.43 -22.62 -9.87
N VAL A 132 -1.39 -23.36 -9.31
CA VAL A 132 -2.41 -22.83 -8.38
C VAL A 132 -2.40 -23.63 -7.07
N PRO A 133 -1.40 -23.40 -6.20
CA PRO A 133 -1.17 -24.17 -4.97
C PRO A 133 -2.18 -23.87 -3.86
#